data_AF-A0A974GVZ1-F1
#
_entry.id   AF-A0A974GVZ1-F1
#
_cell.length_a   1.000
_cell.length_b   1.000
_cell.length_c   1.000
_cell.angle_alpha   90.00
_cell.angle_beta   90.00
_cell.angle_gamma   90.00
#
_symmetry.space_group_name_H-M   'P 1'
#
loop_
_entity.id
_entity.type
_entity.pdbx_description
1 polymer ?
#
loop_
_entity_poly.entity_id
_entity_poly.type
_entity_poly.pdbx_seq_one_letter_code
_entity_poly.pdbx_strand_id
1 'polypeptide(L)'
;MNNTLKKLISSENKRFIFLLAIFILALILSSFVYIVTGQGNITHINYESISMMNVRDIFIVTIKRNLIYFIAIILLTVIGQSKIINGLFGLISVYFGLSIIYLIRTLKMDVVYFVLTFTDYFIFFPLLFYFTFISSTISKYTKRTKNLEQITRKFDIIIRSYIKLSLIYLLIVTVYSIGYSYYILILSRLLVR
;
A
#
# COMPACT_ATOMS: atom_id res chain seq x y z
N MET A 1 10.75 19.62 -27.87
CA MET A 1 10.18 18.41 -27.23
C MET A 1 9.00 17.91 -28.07
N ASN A 2 8.94 16.62 -28.41
CA ASN A 2 7.91 16.06 -29.30
C ASN A 2 6.49 16.18 -28.68
N ASN A 3 5.48 16.54 -29.49
CA ASN A 3 4.09 16.73 -29.05
C ASN A 3 3.45 15.45 -28.50
N THR A 4 3.86 14.28 -28.99
CA THR A 4 3.41 12.97 -28.46
C THR A 4 3.97 12.72 -27.06
N LEU A 5 5.25 13.02 -26.83
CA LEU A 5 5.90 12.91 -25.53
C LEU A 5 5.26 13.86 -24.51
N LYS A 6 4.96 15.10 -24.91
CA LYS A 6 4.27 16.09 -24.05
C LYS A 6 2.87 15.62 -23.64
N LYS A 7 2.12 15.00 -24.57
CA LYS A 7 0.80 14.41 -24.27
C LYS A 7 0.89 13.22 -23.31
N LEU A 8 1.90 12.37 -23.47
CA LEU A 8 2.14 11.22 -22.58
C LEU A 8 2.39 11.68 -21.13
N ILE A 9 3.37 12.56 -20.96
CA ILE A 9 3.76 13.14 -19.65
C ILE A 9 2.55 13.82 -19.00
N SER A 10 1.79 14.62 -19.75
CA SER A 10 0.58 15.26 -19.22
C SER A 10 -0.48 14.24 -18.76
N SER A 11 -0.63 13.13 -19.48
CA SER A 11 -1.61 12.09 -19.11
C SER A 11 -1.22 11.31 -17.86
N GLU A 12 0.08 11.07 -17.65
CA GLU A 12 0.62 10.43 -16.47
C GLU A 12 0.56 11.35 -15.26
N ASN A 13 0.91 12.63 -15.43
CA ASN A 13 0.83 13.63 -14.38
C ASN A 13 -0.61 13.85 -13.89
N LYS A 14 -1.59 13.93 -14.82
CA LYS A 14 -3.01 13.98 -14.45
C LYS A 14 -3.43 12.79 -13.59
N ARG A 15 -2.86 11.60 -13.82
CA ARG A 15 -3.17 10.40 -13.07
C ARG A 15 -2.53 10.39 -11.70
N PHE A 16 -1.28 10.84 -11.62
CA PHE A 16 -0.59 11.05 -10.35
C PHE A 16 -1.41 12.01 -9.48
N ILE A 17 -1.80 13.17 -10.02
CA ILE A 17 -2.67 14.15 -9.34
C ILE A 17 -4.00 13.51 -8.91
N PHE A 18 -4.61 12.69 -9.76
CA PHE A 18 -5.86 12.00 -9.42
C PHE A 18 -5.71 11.03 -8.25
N LEU A 19 -4.65 10.23 -8.20
CA LEU A 19 -4.36 9.36 -7.05
C LEU A 19 -4.04 10.17 -5.80
N LEU A 20 -3.35 11.29 -5.94
CA LEU A 20 -3.07 12.22 -4.85
C LEU A 20 -4.38 12.82 -4.30
N ALA A 21 -5.32 13.18 -5.17
CA ALA A 21 -6.64 13.65 -4.77
C ALA A 21 -7.44 12.54 -4.04
N ILE A 22 -7.42 11.30 -4.53
CA ILE A 22 -8.01 10.15 -3.82
C ILE A 22 -7.39 10.00 -2.44
N PHE A 23 -6.06 10.11 -2.33
CA PHE A 23 -5.37 10.01 -1.07
C PHE A 23 -5.81 11.11 -0.09
N ILE A 24 -5.84 12.37 -0.52
CA ILE A 24 -6.30 13.49 0.32
C ILE A 24 -7.75 13.27 0.78
N LEU A 25 -8.65 12.89 -0.13
CA LEU A 25 -10.04 12.61 0.23
C LEU A 25 -10.17 11.43 1.20
N ALA A 26 -9.36 10.39 1.03
CA ALA A 26 -9.31 9.25 1.94
C ALA A 26 -8.82 9.65 3.34
N LEU A 27 -7.85 10.56 3.44
CA LEU A 27 -7.39 11.11 4.72
C LEU A 27 -8.50 11.93 5.40
N ILE A 28 -9.19 12.80 4.67
CA ILE A 28 -10.34 13.55 5.21
C ILE A 28 -11.42 12.59 5.71
N LEU A 29 -11.75 11.58 4.90
CA LEU A 29 -12.74 10.57 5.26
C LEU A 29 -12.30 9.78 6.50
N SER A 30 -11.02 9.44 6.63
CA SER A 30 -10.50 8.77 7.82
C SER A 30 -10.71 9.59 9.10
N SER A 31 -10.49 10.91 9.04
CA SER A 31 -10.76 11.82 10.15
C SER A 31 -12.25 11.88 10.49
N PHE A 32 -13.12 11.89 9.48
CA PHE A 32 -14.57 11.87 9.69
C PHE A 32 -15.04 10.56 10.35
N VAL A 33 -14.57 9.41 9.84
CA VAL A 33 -14.87 8.09 10.43
C VAL A 33 -14.44 8.04 11.89
N TYR A 34 -13.25 8.56 12.21
CA TYR A 34 -12.75 8.62 13.58
C TYR A 34 -13.63 9.47 14.50
N ILE A 35 -14.10 10.64 14.04
CA ILE A 35 -14.99 11.50 14.83
C ILE A 35 -16.35 10.80 15.08
N VAL A 36 -16.91 10.14 14.07
CA VAL A 36 -18.23 9.50 14.13
C VAL A 36 -18.24 8.22 14.96
N THR A 37 -17.18 7.41 14.87
CA THR A 37 -17.08 6.14 15.64
C THR A 37 -16.82 6.36 17.14
N GLY A 38 -16.65 7.60 17.57
CA GLY A 38 -16.44 7.97 18.96
C GLY A 38 -15.06 7.57 19.47
N GLN A 39 -14.67 8.14 20.61
CA GLN A 39 -13.45 7.76 21.32
C GLN A 39 -13.64 6.39 21.98
N GLY A 40 -13.74 5.32 21.20
CA GLY A 40 -13.74 3.96 21.74
C GLY A 40 -12.51 3.73 22.63
N ASN A 41 -12.68 2.91 23.68
CA ASN A 41 -11.56 2.47 24.52
C ASN A 41 -10.50 1.85 23.62
N ILE A 42 -9.36 2.53 23.50
CA ILE A 42 -8.17 1.96 22.88
C ILE A 42 -7.84 0.75 23.74
N THR A 43 -8.05 -0.45 23.20
CA THR A 43 -7.64 -1.67 23.88
C THR A 43 -6.12 -1.59 24.02
N HIS A 44 -5.62 -1.63 25.26
CA HIS A 44 -4.19 -1.71 25.51
C HIS A 44 -3.62 -2.85 24.68
N ILE A 45 -2.58 -2.54 23.90
CA ILE A 45 -1.90 -3.54 23.09
C ILE A 45 -1.23 -4.48 24.07
N ASN A 46 -1.58 -5.76 23.95
CA ASN A 46 -1.01 -6.78 24.80
C ASN A 46 0.40 -7.10 24.31
N TYR A 47 1.39 -6.33 24.78
CA TYR A 47 2.80 -6.54 24.44
C TYR A 47 3.32 -7.88 24.94
N GLU A 48 2.79 -8.41 26.04
CA GLU A 48 3.12 -9.75 26.54
C GLU A 48 2.79 -10.82 25.51
N SER A 49 1.59 -10.78 24.92
CA SER A 49 1.19 -11.76 23.91
C SER A 49 2.06 -11.70 22.65
N ILE A 50 2.47 -10.50 22.22
CA ILE A 50 3.38 -10.31 21.08
C ILE A 50 4.80 -10.78 21.42
N SER A 51 5.27 -10.56 22.65
CA SER A 51 6.62 -10.95 23.09
C SER A 51 6.82 -12.47 23.14
N MET A 52 5.74 -13.22 23.41
CA MET A 52 5.72 -14.68 23.45
C MET A 52 5.55 -15.33 22.07
N MET A 53 5.23 -14.56 21.03
CA MET A 53 5.11 -15.10 19.66
C MET A 53 6.47 -15.46 19.08
N ASN A 54 6.49 -16.50 18.23
CA ASN A 54 7.66 -16.81 17.42
C ASN A 54 7.76 -15.82 16.25
N VAL A 55 9.00 -15.55 15.81
CA VAL A 55 9.28 -14.73 14.61
C VAL A 55 8.49 -15.22 13.40
N ARG A 56 8.34 -16.55 13.26
CA ARG A 56 7.58 -17.18 12.17
C ARG A 56 6.12 -16.75 12.17
N ASP A 57 5.49 -16.65 13.34
CA ASP A 57 4.06 -16.33 13.44
C ASP A 57 3.82 -14.85 13.11
N ILE A 58 4.67 -13.96 13.65
CA ILE A 58 4.67 -12.53 13.31
C ILE A 58 4.90 -12.33 11.81
N PHE A 59 5.83 -13.09 11.22
CA PHE A 59 6.10 -13.05 9.79
C PHE A 59 4.89 -13.48 8.95
N ILE A 60 4.22 -14.59 9.29
CA ILE A 60 3.04 -15.07 8.55
C ILE A 60 1.91 -14.04 8.57
N VAL A 61 1.66 -13.41 9.72
CA VAL A 61 0.63 -12.37 9.85
C VAL A 61 1.00 -11.14 9.01
N THR A 62 2.26 -10.69 9.10
CA THR A 62 2.78 -9.51 8.40
C THR A 62 2.74 -9.71 6.87
N ILE A 63 3.26 -10.84 6.39
CA ILE A 63 3.35 -11.13 4.96
C ILE A 63 1.96 -11.30 4.34
N LYS A 64 1.01 -11.94 5.05
CA LYS A 64 -0.38 -12.11 4.59
C LYS A 64 -1.06 -10.76 4.41
N ARG A 65 -0.91 -9.85 5.39
CA ARG A 65 -1.45 -8.49 5.35
C ARG A 65 -0.85 -7.69 4.20
N ASN A 66 0.47 -7.80 4.00
CA ASN A 66 1.18 -6.94 3.06
C ASN A 66 1.08 -7.44 1.61
N LEU A 67 1.11 -8.75 1.33
CA LEU A 67 1.11 -9.29 -0.04
C LEU A 67 -0.26 -9.26 -0.71
N ILE A 68 -1.35 -9.42 0.04
CA ILE A 68 -2.69 -9.60 -0.55
C ILE A 68 -3.09 -8.42 -1.44
N TYR A 69 -2.71 -7.21 -1.05
CA TYR A 69 -2.95 -6.02 -1.86
C TYR A 69 -2.18 -6.05 -3.17
N PHE A 70 -0.88 -6.35 -3.13
CA PHE A 70 -0.03 -6.37 -4.32
C PHE A 70 -0.54 -7.42 -5.31
N ILE A 71 -0.88 -8.63 -4.83
CA ILE A 71 -1.44 -9.69 -5.67
C ILE A 71 -2.74 -9.23 -6.34
N ALA A 72 -3.67 -8.64 -5.59
CA ALA A 72 -4.93 -8.14 -6.14
C ALA A 72 -4.71 -7.08 -7.23
N ILE A 73 -3.78 -6.14 -6.99
CA ILE A 73 -3.45 -5.08 -7.95
C ILE A 73 -2.78 -5.65 -9.20
N ILE A 74 -1.89 -6.64 -9.08
CA ILE A 74 -1.27 -7.33 -10.23
C ILE A 74 -2.35 -7.93 -11.12
N LEU A 75 -3.28 -8.69 -10.55
CA LEU A 75 -4.36 -9.34 -11.29
C LEU A 75 -5.25 -8.29 -12.00
N LEU A 76 -5.67 -7.24 -11.28
CA LEU A 76 -6.49 -6.18 -11.85
C LEU A 76 -5.77 -5.39 -12.96
N THR A 77 -4.45 -5.25 -12.88
CA THR A 77 -3.67 -4.60 -13.93
C THR A 77 -3.61 -5.42 -15.21
N VAL A 78 -3.41 -6.73 -15.10
CA VAL A 78 -3.39 -7.64 -16.26
C VAL A 78 -4.77 -7.72 -16.91
N ILE A 79 -5.86 -7.67 -16.12
CA ILE A 79 -7.23 -7.63 -16.65
C ILE A 79 -7.50 -6.28 -17.35
N GLY A 80 -6.95 -5.18 -16.83
CA GLY A 80 -7.16 -3.81 -17.34
C GLY A 80 -8.23 -3.03 -16.56
N GLN A 81 -8.50 -3.39 -15.30
CA GLN A 81 -9.52 -2.78 -14.46
C GLN A 81 -9.02 -1.61 -13.61
N SER A 82 -8.59 -0.54 -14.27
CA SER A 82 -7.96 0.58 -13.58
C SER A 82 -8.86 1.34 -12.61
N LYS A 83 -10.19 1.32 -12.80
CA LYS A 83 -11.15 1.93 -11.88
C LYS A 83 -11.17 1.21 -10.53
N ILE A 84 -11.13 -0.13 -10.56
CA ILE A 84 -11.12 -0.97 -9.36
C ILE A 84 -9.81 -0.78 -8.60
N ILE A 85 -8.67 -0.72 -9.30
CA ILE A 85 -7.36 -0.40 -8.71
C ILE A 85 -7.41 0.91 -7.90
N ASN A 86 -7.97 1.96 -8.50
CA ASN A 86 -8.09 3.27 -7.84
C ASN A 86 -9.04 3.21 -6.62
N GLY A 87 -10.13 2.45 -6.72
CA GLY A 87 -11.06 2.24 -5.60
C GLY A 87 -10.42 1.51 -4.42
N LEU A 88 -9.70 0.41 -4.69
CA LEU A 88 -8.93 -0.33 -3.68
C LEU A 88 -7.87 0.54 -3.02
N PHE A 89 -7.19 1.38 -3.80
CA PHE A 89 -6.24 2.36 -3.27
C PHE A 89 -6.91 3.36 -2.33
N GLY A 90 -8.12 3.85 -2.67
CA GLY A 90 -8.91 4.70 -1.77
C GLY A 90 -9.21 4.01 -0.44
N LEU A 91 -9.71 2.78 -0.47
CA LEU A 91 -10.02 2.02 0.75
C LEU A 91 -8.80 1.81 1.65
N ILE A 92 -7.66 1.42 1.07
CA ILE A 92 -6.43 1.24 1.82
C ILE A 92 -5.88 2.58 2.33
N SER A 93 -6.01 3.66 1.57
CA SER A 93 -5.63 4.99 2.04
C SER A 93 -6.46 5.42 3.26
N VAL A 94 -7.76 5.09 3.32
CA VAL A 94 -8.59 5.34 4.50
C VAL A 94 -8.10 4.52 5.69
N TYR A 95 -7.80 3.24 5.48
CA TYR A 95 -7.24 2.38 6.54
C TYR A 95 -5.92 2.92 7.08
N PHE A 96 -5.00 3.34 6.20
CA PHE A 96 -3.75 3.99 6.62
C PHE A 96 -4.02 5.31 7.34
N GLY A 97 -4.93 6.15 6.84
CA GLY A 97 -5.31 7.40 7.49
C GLY A 97 -5.85 7.20 8.91
N LEU A 98 -6.75 6.23 9.10
CA LEU A 98 -7.25 5.85 10.42
C LEU A 98 -6.12 5.39 11.33
N SER A 99 -5.24 4.55 10.80
CA SER A 99 -4.11 4.02 11.57
C SER A 99 -3.14 5.14 12.01
N ILE A 100 -2.94 6.21 11.20
CA ILE A 100 -2.19 7.41 11.60
C ILE A 100 -2.89 8.17 12.73
N ILE A 101 -4.21 8.38 12.61
CA ILE A 101 -4.98 9.11 13.62
C ILE A 101 -4.91 8.39 14.97
N TYR A 102 -5.08 7.06 14.96
CA TYR A 102 -4.89 6.24 16.15
C TYR A 102 -3.46 6.36 16.68
N LEU A 103 -2.46 6.23 15.82
CA LEU A 103 -1.05 6.37 16.19
C LEU A 103 -0.71 7.73 16.82
N ILE A 104 -1.21 8.85 16.30
CA ILE A 104 -1.01 10.19 16.90
C ILE A 104 -1.66 10.27 18.30
N ARG A 105 -2.82 9.63 18.48
CA ARG A 105 -3.46 9.55 19.80
C ARG A 105 -2.65 8.67 20.75
N THR A 106 -2.15 7.54 20.27
CA THR A 106 -1.27 6.67 21.06
C THR A 106 0.06 7.35 21.36
N LEU A 107 0.58 8.23 20.51
CA LEU A 107 1.79 9.03 20.78
C LEU A 107 1.66 9.89 22.05
N LYS A 108 0.44 10.32 22.40
CA LYS A 108 0.15 11.02 23.66
C LYS A 108 0.16 10.11 24.89
N MET A 109 0.19 8.78 24.72
CA MET A 109 0.08 7.77 25.77
C MET A 109 1.24 6.76 25.81
N ASP A 110 1.81 6.38 24.66
CA ASP A 110 2.82 5.34 24.46
C ASP A 110 3.63 5.62 23.17
N VAL A 111 4.82 6.21 23.35
CA VAL A 111 5.79 6.54 22.29
C VAL A 111 6.28 5.29 21.56
N VAL A 112 6.16 4.11 22.15
CA VAL A 112 6.71 2.89 21.60
C VAL A 112 5.81 2.28 20.53
N TYR A 113 4.49 2.35 20.73
CA TYR A 113 3.55 1.99 19.68
C TYR A 113 3.75 2.84 18.42
N PHE A 114 4.02 4.14 18.60
CA PHE A 114 4.35 5.04 17.51
C PHE A 114 5.57 4.52 16.72
N VAL A 115 6.65 4.17 17.40
CA VAL A 115 7.87 3.65 16.77
C VAL A 115 7.63 2.32 16.02
N LEU A 116 6.72 1.46 16.51
CA LEU A 116 6.35 0.21 15.85
C LEU A 116 5.58 0.41 14.54
N THR A 117 4.73 1.42 14.47
CA THR A 117 3.85 1.63 13.30
C THR A 117 4.34 2.71 12.35
N PHE A 118 5.24 3.60 12.79
CA PHE A 118 5.80 4.69 11.98
C PHE A 118 6.48 4.20 10.69
N THR A 119 7.20 3.07 10.74
CA THR A 119 7.91 2.52 9.58
C THR A 119 6.96 2.07 8.46
N ASP A 120 5.75 1.58 8.80
CA ASP A 120 4.74 1.21 7.82
C ASP A 120 4.27 2.44 7.02
N TYR A 121 4.26 3.64 7.61
CA TYR A 121 3.88 4.87 6.89
C TYR A 121 5.02 5.49 6.08
N PHE A 122 6.25 5.42 6.56
CA PHE A 122 7.38 6.08 5.88
C PHE A 122 8.02 5.21 4.79
N ILE A 123 7.94 3.89 4.93
CA ILE A 123 8.59 2.95 4.02
C ILE A 123 7.54 2.21 3.19
N PHE A 124 6.56 1.58 3.84
CA PHE A 124 5.63 0.71 3.15
C PHE A 124 4.55 1.46 2.36
N PHE A 125 4.02 2.56 2.90
CA PHE A 125 3.00 3.34 2.20
C PHE A 125 3.49 4.00 0.89
N PRO A 126 4.68 4.65 0.81
CA PRO A 126 5.20 5.18 -0.46
C PRO A 126 5.42 4.08 -1.51
N LEU A 127 5.89 2.91 -1.07
CA LEU A 127 6.02 1.73 -1.93
C LEU A 127 4.67 1.32 -2.51
N LEU A 128 3.64 1.24 -1.66
CA LEU A 128 2.27 0.91 -2.04
C LEU A 128 1.68 1.95 -3.00
N PHE A 129 1.85 3.24 -2.70
CA PHE A 129 1.40 4.34 -3.54
C PHE A 129 2.01 4.25 -4.94
N TYR A 130 3.34 4.13 -5.02
CA TYR A 130 4.05 4.15 -6.28
C TYR A 130 3.76 2.90 -7.11
N PHE A 131 3.67 1.73 -6.45
CA PHE A 131 3.22 0.50 -7.11
C PHE A 131 1.82 0.67 -7.71
N THR A 132 0.88 1.21 -6.94
CA THR A 132 -0.49 1.48 -7.40
C THR A 132 -0.51 2.44 -8.60
N PHE A 133 0.31 3.48 -8.57
CA PHE A 133 0.43 4.43 -9.68
C PHE A 133 0.88 3.74 -10.97
N ILE A 134 1.93 2.92 -10.91
CA ILE A 134 2.43 2.15 -12.07
C ILE A 134 1.36 1.17 -12.55
N SER A 135 0.80 0.37 -11.65
CA SER A 135 -0.21 -0.64 -11.93
C SER A 135 -1.47 -0.05 -12.55
N SER A 136 -1.93 1.09 -12.05
CA SER A 136 -3.05 1.84 -12.61
C SER A 136 -2.69 2.31 -14.02
N THR A 137 -1.52 2.92 -14.20
CA THR A 137 -1.00 3.40 -15.49
C THR A 137 -1.04 2.30 -16.55
N ILE A 138 -0.42 1.16 -16.27
CA ILE A 138 -0.33 0.00 -17.16
C ILE A 138 -1.72 -0.59 -17.44
N SER A 139 -2.58 -0.70 -16.42
CA SER A 139 -3.95 -1.23 -16.57
C SER A 139 -4.79 -0.48 -17.62
N LYS A 140 -4.61 0.85 -17.72
CA LYS A 140 -5.30 1.66 -18.73
C LYS A 140 -4.77 1.39 -20.13
N TYR A 141 -3.47 1.17 -20.28
CA TYR A 141 -2.89 0.75 -21.56
C TYR A 141 -3.41 -0.63 -21.95
N THR A 142 -3.45 -1.60 -21.01
CA THR A 142 -4.05 -2.92 -21.23
C THR A 142 -5.47 -2.85 -21.77
N LYS A 143 -6.33 -2.04 -21.15
CA LYS A 143 -7.72 -1.88 -21.61
C LYS A 143 -7.81 -1.25 -23.00
N ARG A 144 -6.97 -0.24 -23.30
CA ARG A 144 -6.97 0.42 -24.61
C ARG A 144 -6.47 -0.50 -25.72
N THR A 145 -5.45 -1.30 -25.45
CA THR A 145 -4.84 -2.19 -26.45
C THR A 145 -5.68 -3.44 -26.70
N LYS A 146 -6.38 -3.99 -25.69
CA LYS A 146 -7.36 -5.08 -25.90
C LYS A 146 -8.47 -4.71 -26.87
N ASN A 147 -8.84 -3.43 -26.97
CA ASN A 147 -9.84 -2.94 -27.93
C ASN A 147 -9.28 -2.74 -29.35
N LEU A 148 -7.97 -2.87 -29.54
CA LEU A 148 -7.26 -2.65 -30.79
C LEU A 148 -6.46 -3.93 -31.10
N GLU A 149 -7.12 -4.96 -31.64
CA GLU A 149 -6.64 -6.33 -31.87
C GLU A 149 -5.29 -6.48 -32.61
N GLN A 150 -4.68 -5.40 -33.11
CA GLN A 150 -3.53 -5.44 -34.02
C GLN A 150 -2.14 -5.11 -33.42
N ILE A 151 -2.02 -4.76 -32.12
CA ILE A 151 -0.72 -4.41 -31.52
C ILE A 151 -0.26 -5.47 -30.50
N THR A 152 -0.08 -6.71 -30.93
CA THR A 152 0.25 -7.85 -30.04
C THR A 152 1.68 -7.79 -29.48
N ARG A 153 2.71 -7.68 -30.32
CA ARG A 153 4.11 -7.83 -29.88
C ARG A 153 4.62 -6.74 -28.92
N LYS A 154 4.27 -5.47 -29.16
CA LYS A 154 4.67 -4.36 -28.26
C LYS A 154 3.91 -4.42 -26.94
N PHE A 155 2.67 -4.89 -26.96
CA PHE A 155 1.85 -5.05 -25.78
C PHE A 155 2.36 -6.16 -24.87
N ASP A 156 2.74 -7.31 -25.44
CA ASP A 156 3.34 -8.42 -24.70
C ASP A 156 4.62 -8.01 -23.98
N ILE A 157 5.45 -7.16 -24.62
CA ILE A 157 6.66 -6.62 -23.98
C ILE A 157 6.30 -5.75 -22.76
N ILE A 158 5.26 -4.92 -22.85
CA ILE A 158 4.82 -4.06 -21.74
C ILE A 158 4.30 -4.91 -20.57
N ILE A 159 3.44 -5.89 -20.83
CA ILE A 159 2.88 -6.77 -19.79
C ILE A 159 3.98 -7.64 -19.17
N ARG A 160 4.88 -8.20 -19.97
CA ARG A 160 6.01 -8.99 -19.45
C ARG A 160 6.94 -8.16 -18.58
N SER A 161 7.23 -6.92 -19.00
CA SER A 161 8.01 -5.97 -18.21
C SER A 161 7.32 -5.61 -16.90
N TYR A 162 6.00 -5.42 -16.93
CA TYR A 162 5.19 -5.19 -15.73
C TYR A 162 5.23 -6.38 -14.76
N ILE A 163 5.09 -7.61 -15.26
CA ILE A 163 5.15 -8.82 -14.42
C ILE A 163 6.52 -8.92 -13.75
N LYS A 164 7.60 -8.70 -14.50
CA LYS A 164 8.97 -8.67 -13.96
C LYS A 164 9.11 -7.62 -12.85
N LEU A 165 8.62 -6.40 -13.10
CA LEU A 165 8.63 -5.33 -12.09
C LEU A 165 7.80 -5.72 -10.85
N SER A 166 6.62 -6.30 -11.06
CA SER A 166 5.73 -6.73 -9.98
C SER A 166 6.37 -7.80 -9.10
N LEU A 167 7.11 -8.74 -9.67
CA LEU A 167 7.90 -9.72 -8.92
C LEU A 167 8.97 -9.06 -8.05
N ILE A 168 9.62 -8.00 -8.54
CA ILE A 168 10.57 -7.21 -7.74
C ILE A 168 9.86 -6.55 -6.56
N TYR A 169 8.68 -5.96 -6.77
CA TYR A 169 7.89 -5.39 -5.67
C TYR A 169 7.47 -6.43 -4.64
N LEU A 170 7.04 -7.62 -5.07
CA LEU A 170 6.70 -8.71 -4.16
C LEU A 170 7.91 -9.16 -3.34
N LEU A 171 9.10 -9.18 -3.95
CA LEU A 171 10.35 -9.48 -3.24
C LEU A 171 10.68 -8.38 -2.22
N ILE A 172 10.56 -7.11 -2.60
CA ILE A 172 10.77 -5.97 -1.68
C ILE A 172 9.81 -6.06 -0.49
N VAL A 173 8.52 -6.32 -0.72
CA VAL A 173 7.51 -6.49 0.33
C VAL A 173 7.84 -7.68 1.24
N THR A 174 8.37 -8.76 0.68
CA THR A 174 8.78 -9.94 1.45
C THR A 174 9.97 -9.62 2.35
N VAL A 175 11.02 -8.99 1.80
CA VAL A 175 12.19 -8.54 2.57
C VAL A 175 11.79 -7.55 3.66
N TYR A 176 10.93 -6.58 3.33
CA TYR A 176 10.37 -5.65 4.31
C TYR A 176 9.65 -6.40 5.43
N SER A 177 8.80 -7.38 5.10
CA SER A 177 8.04 -8.14 6.09
C SER A 177 8.94 -8.98 7.01
N ILE A 178 10.03 -9.53 6.49
CA ILE A 178 11.05 -10.22 7.31
C ILE A 178 11.70 -9.23 8.28
N GLY A 179 12.23 -8.11 7.76
CA GLY A 179 12.88 -7.10 8.59
C GLY A 179 11.95 -6.51 9.65
N TYR A 180 10.70 -6.22 9.27
CA TYR A 180 9.67 -5.70 10.16
C TYR A 180 9.30 -6.71 11.27
N SER A 181 9.25 -8.01 10.95
CA SER A 181 8.95 -9.04 11.95
C SER A 181 10.05 -9.16 13.01
N TYR A 182 11.33 -9.10 12.60
CA TYR A 182 12.44 -9.05 13.55
C TYR A 182 12.42 -7.77 14.38
N TYR A 183 12.18 -6.64 13.73
CA TYR A 183 12.07 -5.34 14.38
C TYR A 183 11.00 -5.31 15.47
N ILE A 184 9.77 -5.76 15.16
CA ILE A 184 8.67 -5.84 16.13
C ILE A 184 9.06 -6.71 17.32
N LEU A 185 9.65 -7.88 17.07
CA LEU A 185 9.94 -8.85 18.12
C LEU A 185 11.07 -8.39 19.05
N ILE A 186 12.10 -7.75 18.52
CA ILE A 186 13.17 -7.15 19.34
C ILE A 186 12.56 -6.05 20.21
N LEU A 187 11.75 -5.17 19.62
CA LEU A 187 11.16 -4.07 20.36
C LEU A 187 10.18 -4.56 21.43
N SER A 188 9.32 -5.55 21.12
CA SER A 188 8.37 -6.11 22.09
C SER A 188 9.06 -6.75 23.30
N ARG A 189 10.18 -7.44 23.11
CA ARG A 189 10.96 -8.05 24.20
C ARG A 189 11.72 -7.04 25.05
N LEU A 190 12.13 -5.91 24.47
CA LEU A 190 12.72 -4.82 25.24
C LEU A 190 11.71 -4.13 26.15
N LEU A 191 10.41 -4.26 25.86
CA LEU A 191 9.31 -3.59 26.56
C LEU A 191 8.71 -4.41 27.69
N VAL A 192 8.77 -5.74 27.59
CA VAL A 192 8.38 -6.66 28.65
C VAL A 192 9.61 -6.87 29.55
N ARG A 193 9.81 -5.98 30.51
CA ARG A 193 10.75 -6.12 31.63
C ARG A 193 10.00 -6.14 32.95
#